data_AF-A0A3G8JQ57-F1
#
_entry.id   AF-A0A3G8JQ57-F1
#
_cell.length_a   1.000
_cell.length_b   1.000
_cell.length_c   1.000
_cell.angle_alpha   90.00
_cell.angle_beta   90.00
_cell.angle_gamma   90.00
#
_symmetry.space_group_name_H-M   'P 1'
#
loop_
_entity.id
_entity.type
_entity.pdbx_description
1 polymer ?
#
loop_
_entity_poly.entity_id
_entity_poly.type
_entity_poly.pdbx_seq_one_letter_code
_entity_poly.pdbx_strand_id
1 'polypeptide(L)' 'MKQTIPLGRAGTPDEAAGSVVMLTYPEADYVSGQIMVTGGGYEG' A
#
# COMPACT_ATOMS: atom_id res chain seq x y z
N MET A 1 -9.58 -1.30 -15.90
CA MET A 1 -8.64 -1.02 -14.80
C MET A 1 -8.97 0.24 -14.01
N LYS A 2 -9.13 1.43 -14.62
CA LYS A 2 -9.43 2.65 -13.82
C LYS A 2 -10.69 2.56 -12.94
N GLN A 3 -11.71 1.83 -13.40
CA GLN A 3 -12.95 1.63 -12.63
C GLN A 3 -12.87 0.59 -11.51
N THR A 4 -11.82 -0.24 -11.49
CA THR A 4 -11.64 -1.25 -10.43
C THR A 4 -10.77 -0.72 -9.30
N ILE A 5 -10.01 0.37 -9.51
CA ILE A 5 -9.19 1.00 -8.47
C ILE A 5 -10.04 2.07 -7.76
N PRO A 6 -10.34 1.94 -6.46
CA PRO A 6 -11.12 2.94 -5.72
C PRO A 6 -10.52 4.35 -5.73
N LEU A 7 -9.20 4.49 -5.71
CA LEU A 7 -8.53 5.79 -5.89
C LEU A 7 -8.71 6.39 -7.31
N GLY A 8 -9.31 5.67 -8.25
CA GLY A 8 -9.65 6.16 -9.60
C GLY A 8 -8.44 6.37 -10.51
N ARG A 9 -7.25 5.93 -10.12
CA ARG A 9 -5.99 6.03 -10.89
C ARG A 9 -5.02 4.91 -10.55
N ALA A 10 -4.06 4.68 -11.45
CA ALA A 10 -2.91 3.84 -11.13
C ALA A 10 -2.01 4.55 -10.09
N GLY A 11 -1.36 3.75 -9.24
CA GLY A 11 -0.31 4.23 -8.34
C GLY A 11 1.02 4.44 -9.06
N THR A 12 1.96 5.10 -8.39
CA THR A 12 3.35 5.23 -8.82
C THR A 12 4.27 4.29 -8.05
N PRO A 13 5.49 4.01 -8.55
CA PRO A 13 6.49 3.25 -7.79
C PRO A 13 6.81 3.85 -6.42
N ASP A 14 6.86 5.18 -6.31
CA ASP A 14 7.15 5.89 -5.06
C ASP A 14 6.05 5.69 -4.01
N GLU A 15 4.78 5.61 -4.42
CA GLU A 15 3.66 5.34 -3.51
C GLU A 15 3.73 3.92 -2.94
N ALA A 16 4.13 2.94 -3.76
CA ALA A 16 4.37 1.57 -3.30
C ALA A 16 5.58 1.53 -2.34
N ALA A 17 6.68 2.18 -2.69
CA ALA A 17 7.87 2.26 -1.84
C ALA A 17 7.59 2.94 -0.49
N GLY A 18 6.81 4.03 -0.48
CA GLY A 18 6.42 4.72 0.74
C GLY A 18 5.67 3.83 1.73
N SER A 19 4.88 2.88 1.21
CA SER A 19 4.19 1.89 2.05
C SER A 19 5.18 0.94 2.72
N VAL A 20 6.22 0.49 2.01
CA VAL A 20 7.30 -0.33 2.57
C VAL A 20 8.11 0.45 3.62
N VAL A 21 8.40 1.72 3.34
CA VAL A 21 9.10 2.61 4.29
C VAL A 21 8.31 2.78 5.58
N MET A 22 6.98 2.88 5.52
CA MET A 22 6.15 2.96 6.73
C MET A 22 6.38 1.77 7.69
N LEU A 23 6.70 0.57 7.18
CA LEU A 23 6.98 -0.59 8.03
C LEU A 23 8.32 -0.49 8.78
N THR A 24 9.16 0.49 8.46
CA THR A 24 10.41 0.74 9.20
C THR A 24 10.24 1.79 10.30
N TYR A 25 9.05 2.39 10.42
CA TYR A 25 8.78 3.41 11.41
C TYR A 25 8.56 2.80 12.81
N PRO A 26 8.86 3.54 13.89
CA PRO A 26 8.66 3.07 15.26
C PRO A 26 7.22 2.62 15.55
N GLU A 27 6.23 3.24 14.91
CA GLU A 27 4.81 2.92 15.09
C GLU A 27 4.41 1.54 14.53
N ALA A 28 5.27 0.92 13.72
CA ALA A 28 5.06 -0.41 13.17
C ALA A 28 5.64 -1.53 14.04
N ASP A 29 6.15 -1.25 15.24
CA ASP A 29 6.90 -2.18 16.10
C ASP A 29 6.15 -3.46 16.52
N TYR A 30 4.81 -3.47 16.42
CA TYR A 30 3.97 -4.63 16.68
C TYR A 30 3.20 -5.14 15.45
N VAL A 31 3.50 -4.62 14.25
CA VAL A 31 2.91 -5.08 12.99
C VAL A 31 3.79 -6.17 12.39
N SER A 32 3.37 -7.43 12.55
CA SER A 32 4.10 -8.58 12.00
C SER A 32 3.16 -9.64 11.41
N GLY A 33 3.66 -10.36 10.40
CA GLY A 33 2.92 -11.43 9.72
C GLY A 33 1.71 -11.00 8.89
N GLN A 34 1.51 -9.69 8.69
CA GLN A 34 0.40 -9.15 7.89
C GLN A 34 0.80 -8.98 6.42
N ILE A 35 -0.20 -9.08 5.53
CA ILE A 35 -0.06 -8.73 4.12
C ILE A 35 -0.58 -7.30 3.95
N MET A 36 0.25 -6.42 3.39
CA MET A 36 -0.12 -5.04 3.08
C MET A 36 -0.26 -4.87 1.57
N VAL A 37 -1.48 -4.60 1.09
CA VAL A 37 -1.73 -4.37 -0.34
C VAL A 37 -1.71 -2.88 -0.66
N THR A 38 -0.74 -2.47 -1.47
CA THR A 38 -0.52 -1.08 -1.88
C THR A 38 -1.25 -0.77 -3.20
N GLY A 39 -2.51 -1.19 -3.31
CA GLY A 39 -3.27 -1.23 -4.57
C GLY A 39 -4.17 -0.02 -4.84
N GLY A 40 -4.09 1.04 -4.02
CA GLY A 40 -5.02 2.17 -4.12
C GLY A 40 -6.48 1.78 -3.87
N GLY A 41 -6.69 0.82 -2.96
CA GLY A 41 -7.99 0.24 -2.60
C GLY A 41 -8.41 -0.98 -3.44
N TYR A 42 -7.62 -1.36 -4.45
CA TYR A 42 -7.86 -2.59 -5.21
C TYR A 42 -7.11 -3.76 -4.57
N GLU A 43 -7.85 -4.78 -4.14
CA GLU A 43 -7.35 -6.12 -3.79
C GLU A 43 -8.00 -7.10 -4.75
N GLY A 44 -7.22 -7.75 -5.60
CA GLY A 44 -7.68 -8.74 -6.57
C GLY A 44 -6.64 -9.81 -6.82
#